data_AF-A0A401PT59-F1
#
_entry.id   AF-A0A401PT59-F1
#
_cell.length_a   1.000
_cell.length_b   1.000
_cell.length_c   1.000
_cell.angle_alpha   90.00
_cell.angle_beta   90.00
_cell.angle_gamma   90.00
#
_symmetry.space_group_name_H-M   'P 1'
#
loop_
_entity.id
_entity.type
_entity.pdbx_description
1 polymer ?
#
loop_
_entity_poly.entity_id
_entity_poly.type
_entity_poly.pdbx_seq_one_letter_code
_entity_poly.pdbx_strand_id
1 'polypeptide(L)'
;VYFGRWLIEGNPCVILFDVGATAWSLDRWKAELWDCCSIGIPWYDREANDAVVFGFLISWFLEEFVSQCGGKCPFIITHFHEWLSGVGLIMCRTRKIPVATIFTTHATLLGRYLCAGNVDFYNNLANVRN
;
A
#
# COMPACT_ATOMS: atom_id res chain seq x y z
N VAL A 1 -4.91 -16.93 -1.82
CA VAL A 1 -5.80 -15.86 -2.31
C VAL A 1 -7.22 -16.40 -2.34
N TYR A 2 -8.18 -15.62 -1.85
CA TYR A 2 -9.61 -15.98 -1.87
C TYR A 2 -10.36 -14.99 -2.74
N PHE A 3 -11.20 -15.50 -3.64
CA PHE A 3 -12.08 -14.69 -4.48
C PHE A 3 -13.52 -14.90 -4.07
N GLY A 4 -14.31 -13.83 -4.04
CA GLY A 4 -15.72 -13.92 -3.69
C GLY A 4 -16.45 -12.60 -3.81
N ARG A 5 -17.55 -12.52 -3.06
CA ARG A 5 -18.42 -11.35 -3.01
C ARG A 5 -18.55 -10.88 -1.56
N TRP A 6 -18.48 -9.58 -1.33
CA TRP A 6 -18.67 -9.03 0.01
C TRP A 6 -20.16 -8.96 0.33
N LEU A 7 -20.56 -9.58 1.44
CA LEU A 7 -21.95 -9.68 1.90
C LEU A 7 -22.46 -8.37 2.51
N ILE A 8 -22.48 -7.31 1.70
CA ILE A 8 -23.03 -5.98 2.00
C ILE A 8 -23.91 -5.52 0.83
N GLU A 9 -24.60 -4.41 1.00
CA GLU A 9 -25.35 -3.77 -0.08
C GLU A 9 -24.44 -3.48 -1.30
N GLY A 10 -24.92 -3.78 -2.50
CA GLY A 10 -24.14 -3.69 -3.75
C GLY A 10 -23.34 -4.95 -4.11
N ASN A 11 -23.12 -5.87 -3.16
CA ASN A 11 -22.49 -7.17 -3.39
C ASN A 11 -21.20 -7.13 -4.25
N PRO A 12 -20.19 -6.29 -3.91
CA PRO A 12 -19.02 -6.10 -4.76
C PRO A 12 -18.13 -7.35 -4.82
N CYS A 13 -17.45 -7.54 -5.95
CA CYS A 13 -16.39 -8.55 -6.07
C CYS A 13 -15.21 -8.19 -5.17
N VAL A 14 -14.64 -9.18 -4.48
CA VAL A 14 -13.47 -9.01 -3.62
C VAL A 14 -12.42 -10.08 -3.87
N ILE A 15 -11.16 -9.69 -3.70
CA ILE A 15 -10.01 -10.57 -3.69
C ILE A 15 -9.30 -10.34 -2.35
N LEU A 16 -9.20 -11.39 -1.54
CA LEU A 16 -8.54 -11.35 -0.23
C LEU A 16 -7.20 -12.09 -0.32
N PHE A 17 -6.13 -11.35 -0.04
CA PHE A 17 -4.78 -11.88 0.01
C PHE A 17 -4.45 -12.36 1.42
N ASP A 18 -3.93 -13.58 1.52
CA ASP A 18 -3.42 -14.11 2.78
C ASP A 18 -1.97 -13.67 2.95
N VAL A 19 -1.79 -12.64 3.77
CA VAL A 19 -0.47 -12.06 4.09
C VAL A 19 0.39 -13.06 4.87
N GLY A 20 -0.23 -13.85 5.76
CA GLY A 20 0.48 -14.84 6.58
C GLY A 20 1.08 -15.96 5.75
N ALA A 21 0.38 -16.41 4.71
CA ALA A 21 0.88 -17.42 3.77
C ALA A 21 2.15 -16.97 3.01
N THR A 22 2.45 -15.67 2.99
CA THR A 22 3.58 -15.08 2.25
C THR A 22 4.63 -14.46 3.17
N ALA A 23 4.63 -14.78 4.47
CA ALA A 23 5.59 -14.23 5.43
C ALA A 23 7.06 -14.55 5.09
N TRP A 24 7.31 -15.66 4.37
CA TRP A 24 8.64 -16.09 3.97
C TRP A 24 9.35 -15.14 3.00
N SER A 25 8.62 -14.28 2.26
CA SER A 25 9.20 -13.32 1.33
C SER A 25 9.54 -11.97 1.95
N LEU A 26 9.21 -11.76 3.24
CA LEU A 26 9.27 -10.46 3.91
C LEU A 26 10.65 -9.81 3.82
N ASP A 27 11.72 -10.54 4.16
CA ASP A 27 13.08 -9.97 4.19
C ASP A 27 13.53 -9.53 2.80
N ARG A 28 13.21 -10.32 1.76
CA ARG A 28 13.50 -9.98 0.37
C ARG A 28 12.77 -8.70 -0.04
N TRP A 29 11.49 -8.59 0.29
CA TRP A 29 10.68 -7.44 -0.10
C TRP A 29 11.02 -6.18 0.69
N LYS A 30 11.45 -6.31 1.96
CA LYS A 30 12.06 -5.19 2.69
C LYS A 30 13.33 -4.69 2.03
N ALA A 31 14.21 -5.59 1.60
CA ALA A 31 15.44 -5.21 0.89
C ALA A 31 15.10 -4.49 -0.42
N GLU A 32 14.18 -5.02 -1.24
CA GLU A 32 13.77 -4.38 -2.49
C GLU A 32 13.13 -3.00 -2.26
N LEU A 33 12.31 -2.85 -1.22
CA LEU A 33 11.70 -1.57 -0.85
C LEU A 33 12.76 -0.53 -0.44
N TRP A 34 13.78 -0.96 0.32
CA TRP A 34 14.92 -0.13 0.68
C TRP A 34 15.74 0.28 -0.55
N ASP A 35 16.08 -0.67 -1.42
CA ASP A 35 16.91 -0.40 -2.60
C ASP A 35 16.22 0.55 -3.58
N CYS A 36 14.90 0.42 -3.72
CA CYS A 36 14.14 1.22 -4.67
C CYS A 36 13.74 2.60 -4.14
N CYS A 37 13.47 2.73 -2.83
CA CYS A 37 12.80 3.90 -2.27
C CYS A 37 13.46 4.46 -0.99
N SER A 38 14.51 3.79 -0.48
CA SER A 38 15.19 4.12 0.78
C SER A 38 14.25 4.17 2.00
N ILE A 39 13.23 3.30 2.02
CA ILE A 39 12.29 3.14 3.13
C ILE A 39 12.65 1.89 3.93
N GLY A 40 13.14 2.09 5.16
CA GLY A 40 13.49 1.00 6.07
C GLY A 40 12.32 0.60 6.97
N ILE A 41 12.15 -0.70 7.21
CA ILE A 41 11.04 -1.25 8.01
C ILE A 41 11.59 -1.99 9.24
N PRO A 42 11.37 -1.48 10.46
CA PRO A 42 11.79 -2.14 11.70
C PRO A 42 11.28 -3.58 11.78
N TRP A 43 12.09 -4.50 12.31
CA TRP A 43 11.72 -5.92 12.37
C TRP A 43 10.52 -6.19 13.30
N TYR A 44 10.42 -5.45 14.40
CA TYR A 44 9.38 -5.62 15.42
C TYR A 44 8.04 -4.96 15.06
N ASP A 45 7.99 -4.13 14.02
CA ASP A 45 6.77 -3.46 13.60
C ASP A 45 5.94 -4.38 12.70
N ARG A 46 5.01 -5.11 13.32
CA ARG A 46 4.15 -6.07 12.63
C ARG A 46 3.24 -5.41 11.60
N GLU A 47 2.71 -4.24 11.90
CA GLU A 47 1.77 -3.55 11.02
C GLU A 47 2.49 -3.08 9.74
N ALA A 48 3.69 -2.51 9.89
CA ALA A 48 4.52 -2.16 8.76
C ALA A 48 4.99 -3.39 7.96
N ASN A 49 5.30 -4.52 8.63
CA ASN A 49 5.63 -5.78 7.96
C ASN A 49 4.47 -6.30 7.10
N ASP A 50 3.26 -6.31 7.65
CA ASP A 50 2.05 -6.76 6.94
C ASP A 50 1.75 -5.82 5.75
N ALA A 51 1.95 -4.50 5.91
CA ALA A 51 1.81 -3.52 4.83
C ALA A 51 2.79 -3.76 3.68
N VAL A 52 4.04 -4.14 3.97
CA VAL A 52 5.03 -4.53 2.94
C VAL A 52 4.53 -5.76 2.18
N VAL A 53 4.22 -6.84 2.90
CA VAL A 53 3.81 -8.10 2.26
C VAL A 53 2.55 -7.89 1.42
N PHE A 54 1.56 -7.19 1.96
CA PHE A 54 0.35 -6.85 1.24
C PHE A 54 0.63 -6.00 0.00
N GLY A 55 1.44 -4.94 0.12
CA GLY A 55 1.77 -4.06 -1.01
C GLY A 55 2.44 -4.80 -2.17
N PHE A 56 3.39 -5.69 -1.87
CA PHE A 56 4.09 -6.50 -2.87
C PHE A 56 3.16 -7.55 -3.53
N LEU A 57 2.26 -8.17 -2.76
CA LEU A 57 1.25 -9.08 -3.31
C LEU A 57 0.31 -8.34 -4.28
N ILE A 58 -0.13 -7.14 -3.92
CA ILE A 58 -0.98 -6.32 -4.77
C ILE A 58 -0.24 -5.90 -6.06
N SER A 59 1.01 -5.43 -5.97
CA SER A 59 1.75 -5.05 -7.17
C SER A 59 2.01 -6.25 -8.08
N TRP A 60 2.34 -7.41 -7.50
CA TRP A 60 2.52 -8.64 -8.27
C TRP A 60 1.21 -9.07 -8.94
N PHE A 61 0.09 -9.05 -8.23
CA PHE A 61 -1.21 -9.35 -8.82
C PHE A 61 -1.53 -8.40 -9.98
N LEU A 62 -1.28 -7.10 -9.83
CA LEU A 62 -1.53 -6.11 -10.88
C LEU A 62 -0.62 -6.30 -12.11
N GLU A 63 0.65 -6.64 -11.91
CA GLU A 63 1.57 -7.01 -13.00
C GLU A 63 1.03 -8.18 -13.81
N GLU A 64 0.62 -9.26 -13.13
CA GLU A 64 0.06 -10.43 -13.79
C GLU A 64 -1.30 -10.12 -14.44
N PHE A 65 -2.15 -9.35 -13.77
CA PHE A 65 -3.44 -8.96 -14.32
C PHE A 65 -3.28 -8.17 -15.62
N VAL A 66 -2.35 -7.21 -15.66
CA VAL A 66 -2.00 -6.46 -16.86
C VAL A 66 -1.43 -7.38 -17.93
N SER A 67 -0.50 -8.28 -17.59
CA SER A 67 0.15 -9.18 -18.56
C SER A 67 -0.87 -10.07 -19.28
N GLN A 68 -1.90 -10.52 -18.54
CA GLN A 68 -2.99 -11.35 -19.07
C GLN A 68 -4.02 -10.58 -19.91
N CYS A 69 -4.06 -9.24 -19.84
CA CYS A 69 -4.99 -8.44 -20.65
C CYS A 69 -4.62 -8.35 -22.14
N GLY A 70 -3.41 -8.79 -22.53
CA GLY A 70 -2.96 -8.83 -23.94
C GLY A 70 -2.86 -7.45 -24.61
N GLY A 71 -2.86 -7.44 -25.96
CA GLY A 71 -2.65 -6.23 -26.79
C GLY A 71 -3.80 -5.20 -26.77
N LYS A 72 -4.90 -5.47 -26.06
CA LYS A 72 -6.00 -4.54 -25.80
C LYS A 72 -6.11 -4.26 -24.30
N CYS A 73 -4.99 -3.87 -23.69
CA CYS A 73 -4.97 -3.59 -22.26
C CYS A 73 -5.97 -2.47 -21.93
N PRO A 74 -6.98 -2.74 -21.09
CA PRO A 74 -7.95 -1.71 -20.70
C PRO A 74 -7.28 -0.66 -19.81
N PHE A 75 -7.92 0.50 -19.66
CA PHE A 75 -7.51 1.48 -18.66
C PHE A 75 -7.81 0.92 -17.26
N ILE A 76 -6.77 0.59 -16.52
CA ILE A 76 -6.86 0.06 -15.17
C ILE A 76 -6.58 1.17 -14.17
N ILE A 77 -7.50 1.37 -13.24
CA ILE A 77 -7.39 2.33 -12.14
C ILE A 77 -7.22 1.55 -10.83
N THR A 78 -6.23 1.92 -10.05
CA THR A 78 -5.95 1.34 -8.73
C THR A 78 -6.04 2.44 -7.68
N HIS A 79 -6.88 2.23 -6.67
CA HIS A 79 -7.16 3.21 -5.62
C HIS A 79 -6.72 2.65 -4.28
N PHE A 80 -5.73 3.28 -3.67
CA PHE A 80 -5.13 2.90 -2.41
C PHE A 80 -5.65 3.82 -1.29
N HIS A 81 -6.19 3.22 -0.24
CA HIS A 81 -6.70 3.91 0.94
C HIS A 81 -5.75 3.69 2.11
N GLU A 82 -5.29 4.80 2.68
CA GLU A 82 -4.30 4.89 3.76
C GLU A 82 -2.92 4.28 3.50
N TRP A 83 -1.97 4.70 4.35
CA TRP A 83 -0.56 4.33 4.24
C TRP A 83 -0.31 2.81 4.30
N LEU A 84 -1.17 2.04 4.98
CA LEU A 84 -1.08 0.58 5.06
C LEU A 84 -1.18 -0.11 3.69
N SER A 85 -1.93 0.49 2.74
CA SER A 85 -1.97 0.00 1.36
C SER A 85 -0.96 0.70 0.44
N GLY A 86 -0.29 1.74 0.94
CA GLY A 86 0.58 2.63 0.17
C GLY A 86 1.81 1.96 -0.43
N VAL A 87 2.30 0.87 0.17
CA VAL A 87 3.42 0.10 -0.42
C VAL A 87 3.05 -0.41 -1.81
N GLY A 88 1.81 -0.86 -2.02
CA GLY A 88 1.33 -1.31 -3.34
C GLY A 88 1.40 -0.18 -4.38
N LEU A 89 1.04 1.04 -4.01
CA LEU A 89 1.15 2.22 -4.87
C LEU A 89 2.60 2.51 -5.25
N ILE A 90 3.50 2.50 -4.26
CA ILE A 90 4.94 2.74 -4.45
C ILE A 90 5.48 1.72 -5.46
N MET A 91 5.18 0.43 -5.24
CA MET A 91 5.66 -0.64 -6.11
C MET A 91 5.07 -0.54 -7.52
N CYS A 92 3.79 -0.18 -7.67
CA CYS A 92 3.18 0.07 -8.97
C CYS A 92 3.95 1.13 -9.77
N ARG A 93 4.34 2.24 -9.11
CA ARG A 93 5.14 3.29 -9.74
C ARG A 93 6.53 2.77 -10.06
N THR A 94 7.24 2.23 -9.06
CA THR A 94 8.64 1.83 -9.17
C THR A 94 8.88 0.80 -10.27
N ARG A 95 7.95 -0.15 -10.40
CA ARG A 95 8.01 -1.20 -11.43
C ARG A 95 7.37 -0.79 -12.76
N LYS A 96 6.87 0.46 -12.87
CA LYS A 96 6.25 1.04 -14.07
C LYS A 96 5.09 0.17 -14.59
N ILE A 97 4.27 -0.36 -13.69
CA ILE A 97 3.05 -1.09 -14.06
C ILE A 97 2.12 -0.09 -14.78
N PRO A 98 1.56 -0.41 -15.97
CA PRO A 98 0.71 0.50 -16.74
C PRO A 98 -0.71 0.60 -16.14
N VAL A 99 -0.81 1.16 -14.94
CA VAL A 99 -2.06 1.43 -14.21
C VAL A 99 -2.08 2.89 -13.75
N ALA A 100 -3.26 3.50 -13.72
CA ALA A 100 -3.46 4.79 -13.08
C ALA A 100 -3.63 4.60 -11.57
N THR A 101 -2.87 5.32 -10.75
CA THR A 101 -2.91 5.19 -9.29
C THR A 101 -3.61 6.38 -8.64
N ILE A 102 -4.43 6.12 -7.63
CA ILE A 102 -5.08 7.12 -6.77
C ILE A 102 -4.73 6.79 -5.32
N PHE A 103 -4.40 7.82 -4.52
CA PHE A 103 -4.17 7.69 -3.09
C PHE A 103 -5.14 8.55 -2.31
N THR A 104 -5.76 7.98 -1.28
CA THR A 104 -6.58 8.73 -0.32
C THR A 104 -6.12 8.39 1.08
N THR A 105 -5.67 9.40 1.82
CA THR A 105 -5.45 9.30 3.26
C THR A 105 -6.61 9.96 3.98
N HIS A 106 -7.11 9.30 5.02
CA HIS A 106 -8.21 9.76 5.87
C HIS A 106 -7.66 10.57 7.06
N ALA A 107 -6.41 10.36 7.45
CA ALA A 107 -5.68 11.19 8.41
C ALA A 107 -4.16 11.07 8.23
N THR A 108 -3.42 12.12 8.58
CA THR A 108 -1.94 12.05 8.58
C THR A 108 -1.43 11.46 9.90
N LEU A 109 -0.43 10.57 9.81
CA LEU A 109 0.19 9.94 10.97
C LEU A 109 0.73 11.00 11.94
N LEU A 110 1.51 11.95 11.41
CA LEU A 110 2.10 13.06 12.15
C LEU A 110 1.04 13.97 12.79
N GLY A 111 -0.05 14.29 12.08
CA GLY A 111 -1.13 15.11 12.62
C GLY A 111 -1.79 14.47 13.84
N ARG A 112 -2.00 13.15 13.82
CA ARG A 112 -2.55 12.42 14.97
C ARG A 112 -1.62 12.49 16.19
N TYR A 113 -0.32 12.29 16.00
CA TYR A 113 0.66 12.33 17.10
C TYR A 113 0.82 13.73 17.70
N LEU A 114 0.89 14.77 16.88
CA LEU A 114 1.11 16.13 17.35
C LEU A 114 -0.11 16.72 18.08
N CYS A 115 -1.33 16.45 17.59
CA CYS A 115 -2.54 16.91 18.25
C CYS A 115 -2.76 16.23 19.62
N ALA A 116 -2.31 14.97 19.78
CA ALA A 116 -2.37 14.28 21.06
C ALA A 116 -1.40 14.87 22.11
N GLY A 117 -0.32 15.51 21.66
CA GLY A 117 0.70 16.15 22.51
C GLY A 117 0.33 17.54 23.04
N ASN A 118 -0.91 18.00 22.85
CA ASN A 118 -1.37 19.35 23.21
C ASN A 118 -0.51 20.48 22.59
N VAL A 119 0.05 20.24 21.41
CA VAL A 119 0.79 21.23 20.63
C VAL A 119 -0.20 22.14 19.92
N ASP A 120 0.09 23.44 19.87
CA ASP A 120 -0.61 24.37 18.96
C ASP A 120 -0.22 24.07 17.50
N PHE A 121 -0.82 23.00 16.99
CA PHE A 121 -0.37 22.29 15.80
C PHE A 121 -0.51 23.14 14.54
N TYR A 122 -1.69 23.73 14.30
CA TYR A 122 -1.95 24.46 13.06
C TYR A 122 -1.12 25.74 12.95
N ASN A 123 -0.86 26.43 14.07
CA ASN A 123 -0.03 27.64 14.07
C ASN A 123 1.47 27.34 13.93
N ASN A 124 1.89 26.09 14.21
CA ASN A 124 3.29 25.67 14.14
C ASN A 124 3.59 24.70 13.00
N LEU A 125 2.63 24.45 12.10
CA LEU A 125 2.78 23.45 11.04
C LEU A 125 4.04 23.67 10.18
N ALA A 126 4.36 24.93 9.87
CA ALA A 126 5.56 25.28 9.10
C ALA A 126 6.88 25.05 9.86
N ASN A 127 6.82 24.95 11.18
CA ASN A 127 7.97 24.72 12.07
C ASN A 127 8.18 23.23 12.34
N VAL A 128 7.20 22.38 12.02
CA VAL A 128 7.38 20.93 12.07
C VAL A 128 8.30 20.53 10.92
N ARG A 129 9.58 20.39 11.22
CA ARG A 129 10.62 19.92 10.29
C ARG A 129 11.18 18.58 10.77
N ASN A 130 11.52 17.74 9.80
CA ASN A 130 12.29 16.51 10.00
C ASN A 130 13.72 16.82 10.46
#